data_AF-A0A7J6PGM5-F1
#
_entry.id   AF-A0A7J6PGM5-F1
#
_cell.length_a   1.000
_cell.length_b   1.000
_cell.length_c   1.000
_cell.angle_alpha   90.00
_cell.angle_beta   90.00
_cell.angle_gamma   90.00
#
_symmetry.space_group_name_H-M   'P 1'
#
loop_
_entity.id
_entity.type
_entity.pdbx_description
1 polymer ?
#
loop_
_entity_poly.entity_id
_entity_poly.type
_entity_poly.pdbx_seq_one_letter_code
_entity_poly.pdbx_strand_id
1 'polypeptide(L)'
;MVFPPRLPTIKKVVAAVLLLTFLHLLAGCSSSPSRSTAHSGVPPSTVDPPANISGCHESHFGLSPTVLQHSYDPVKITLAEGQRPLAGDTIVFSPKDRPTLSMFRIKLSALNESKGYELRPVNPRGGGYVVKYLTGDGDEVCSADLTFTQGDDEPTQAHITVSGDNNLRVNWVSASSDRGQVYYQTLGSTAWTRYDETSDPRTYSEQDMCYAPANGQGYRNPGFFHSVTLPNVAQDATVQIKTGSGASRTFTTSPRLLAGNPLRHSVFLVGDLGTTGARMIGGAWGFGTLEFPAPAPDHVLSHMRKNDKIRLSIIYGDVAYASGFSTVWDQFGGEIENSTGMTRQLVTSVGNHEFVSFNNPSGWYPPFGNYKSPDSGGECGVPFTHRPMYSSCPFDEYDGGIADALKANVAPLLQKYNVDLYFTGHLHRTMAHLEKALDVVGYVELDVVSRNELRGSFWGYNASLGDMTVQDTFSIERPQ
;
A
#
# COMPACT_ATOMS: atom_id res chain seq x y z
N MET A 1 -19.86 13.86 30.42
CA MET A 1 -20.88 13.76 31.48
C MET A 1 -20.14 13.51 32.80
N VAL A 2 -20.29 14.37 33.80
CA VAL A 2 -19.54 14.31 35.08
C VAL A 2 -20.23 13.31 36.02
N PHE A 3 -19.47 12.37 36.61
CA PHE A 3 -19.94 11.48 37.68
C PHE A 3 -18.99 11.53 38.90
N PRO A 4 -19.51 11.38 40.14
CA PRO A 4 -18.79 11.63 41.41
C PRO A 4 -17.92 10.44 41.89
N PRO A 5 -17.12 10.58 42.98
CA PRO A 5 -15.87 9.82 43.16
C PRO A 5 -15.96 8.52 43.99
N ARG A 6 -15.08 7.58 43.57
CA ARG A 6 -14.33 6.48 44.25
C ARG A 6 -14.87 5.80 45.51
N LEU A 7 -14.68 4.46 45.54
CA LEU A 7 -14.23 3.61 46.68
C LEU A 7 -13.70 2.24 46.12
N PRO A 8 -12.96 1.39 46.87
CA PRO A 8 -11.57 1.02 46.54
C PRO A 8 -11.29 -0.43 46.11
N THR A 9 -10.11 -0.57 45.50
CA THR A 9 -9.19 -1.71 45.28
C THR A 9 -9.57 -3.11 45.80
N ILE A 10 -9.59 -4.11 44.89
CA ILE A 10 -9.22 -5.50 45.20
C ILE A 10 -8.21 -6.02 44.16
N LYS A 11 -7.09 -6.54 44.66
CA LYS A 11 -5.96 -7.15 43.93
C LYS A 11 -6.27 -8.61 43.56
N LYS A 12 -5.60 -9.09 42.49
CA LYS A 12 -5.46 -10.49 42.00
C LYS A 12 -6.73 -10.98 41.28
N VAL A 13 -6.68 -11.41 40.01
CA VAL A 13 -6.06 -12.65 39.54
C VAL A 13 -5.49 -12.48 38.12
N VAL A 14 -4.19 -12.76 37.99
CA VAL A 14 -3.51 -13.13 36.74
C VAL A 14 -3.53 -14.66 36.68
N ALA A 15 -3.63 -15.20 35.46
CA ALA A 15 -3.62 -16.62 35.06
C ALA A 15 -4.99 -17.31 34.99
N ALA A 16 -5.55 -17.40 33.77
CA ALA A 16 -6.26 -18.58 33.24
C ALA A 16 -6.94 -18.29 31.88
N VAL A 17 -6.18 -18.11 30.78
CA VAL A 17 -6.65 -18.42 29.40
C VAL A 17 -5.44 -18.80 28.53
N LEU A 18 -4.75 -19.86 28.92
CA LEU A 18 -3.67 -20.47 28.13
C LEU A 18 -3.73 -21.99 28.33
N LEU A 19 -4.84 -22.60 27.92
CA LEU A 19 -4.94 -24.04 27.67
C LEU A 19 -6.32 -24.37 27.05
N LEU A 20 -6.45 -24.27 25.73
CA LEU A 20 -7.50 -24.96 24.94
C LEU A 20 -7.29 -24.79 23.43
N THR A 21 -6.11 -25.17 22.93
CA THR A 21 -5.87 -25.47 21.51
C THR A 21 -4.66 -26.39 21.37
N PHE A 22 -4.77 -27.61 21.88
CA PHE A 22 -3.92 -28.73 21.45
C PHE A 22 -4.78 -29.99 21.40
N LEU A 23 -4.59 -30.78 20.34
CA LEU A 23 -5.44 -31.85 19.81
C LEU A 23 -6.65 -31.36 19.01
N HIS A 24 -6.42 -31.09 17.72
CA HIS A 24 -7.07 -31.76 16.58
C HIS A 24 -6.40 -31.29 15.28
N LEU A 25 -5.29 -31.92 14.90
CA LEU A 25 -4.71 -31.88 13.54
C LEU A 25 -3.59 -32.92 13.43
N LEU A 26 -3.95 -34.20 13.50
CA LEU A 26 -3.12 -35.32 13.05
C LEU A 26 -4.03 -36.38 12.42
N ALA A 27 -4.32 -36.18 11.13
CA ALA A 27 -4.81 -37.14 10.13
C ALA A 27 -5.47 -36.28 9.03
N GLY A 28 -5.14 -36.31 7.75
CA GLY A 28 -4.20 -37.08 6.95
C GLY A 28 -4.64 -36.77 5.52
N CYS A 29 -3.78 -36.19 4.68
CA CYS A 29 -4.04 -36.03 3.27
C CYS A 29 -2.86 -36.59 2.48
N SER A 30 -2.93 -37.89 2.24
CA SER A 30 -2.15 -38.58 1.23
C SER A 30 -2.58 -38.13 -0.16
N SER A 31 -1.60 -37.70 -0.94
CA SER A 31 -1.65 -37.46 -2.38
C SER A 31 -2.23 -38.64 -3.17
N SER A 32 -3.04 -38.36 -4.19
CA SER A 32 -3.32 -39.31 -5.28
C SER A 32 -3.42 -38.58 -6.62
N PRO A 33 -3.02 -39.24 -7.73
CA PRO A 33 -2.56 -38.56 -8.94
C PRO A 33 -3.68 -38.17 -9.91
N SER A 34 -3.32 -37.19 -10.75
CA SER A 34 -4.06 -36.65 -11.89
C SER A 34 -4.69 -37.69 -12.80
N ARG A 35 -5.98 -37.51 -13.12
CA ARG A 35 -6.61 -38.05 -14.33
C ARG A 35 -6.88 -36.91 -15.32
N SER A 36 -6.18 -36.95 -16.44
CA SER A 36 -6.50 -36.14 -17.63
C SER A 36 -7.77 -36.66 -18.28
N THR A 37 -8.78 -35.81 -18.43
CA THR A 37 -9.87 -36.03 -19.38
C THR A 37 -9.74 -34.98 -20.48
N ALA A 38 -9.41 -35.46 -21.68
CA ALA A 38 -9.37 -34.68 -22.90
C ALA A 38 -10.79 -34.21 -23.26
N HIS A 39 -10.99 -32.89 -23.35
CA HIS A 39 -12.14 -32.33 -24.05
C HIS A 39 -11.71 -31.86 -25.43
N SER A 40 -12.43 -32.38 -26.43
CA SER A 40 -12.33 -32.11 -27.86
C SER A 40 -12.52 -30.63 -28.18
N GLY A 41 -11.59 -30.08 -28.96
CA GLY A 41 -11.53 -28.69 -29.35
C GLY A 41 -12.66 -28.24 -30.30
N VAL A 42 -13.07 -27.00 -30.11
CA VAL A 42 -13.65 -26.13 -31.14
C VAL A 42 -12.51 -25.23 -31.61
N PRO A 43 -12.24 -25.10 -32.92
CA PRO A 43 -11.11 -24.30 -33.39
C PRO A 43 -11.36 -22.83 -33.06
N PRO A 44 -10.37 -22.10 -32.51
CA PRO A 44 -10.51 -20.66 -32.32
C PRO A 44 -10.50 -20.00 -33.70
N SER A 45 -11.51 -19.14 -33.93
CA SER A 45 -11.53 -18.22 -35.05
C SER A 45 -10.25 -17.40 -35.04
N THR A 46 -9.51 -17.44 -36.14
CA THR A 46 -8.36 -16.58 -36.41
C THR A 46 -8.83 -15.14 -36.48
N VAL A 47 -8.81 -14.45 -35.35
CA VAL A 47 -8.71 -13.00 -35.33
C VAL A 47 -7.24 -12.71 -35.59
N ASP A 48 -6.94 -12.10 -36.74
CA ASP A 48 -5.60 -11.66 -37.07
C ASP A 48 -5.04 -10.83 -35.90
N PRO A 49 -3.78 -11.06 -35.46
CA PRO A 49 -3.17 -10.19 -34.48
C PRO A 49 -3.16 -8.76 -35.05
N PRO A 50 -3.47 -7.73 -34.24
CA PRO A 50 -3.34 -6.35 -34.70
C PRO A 50 -1.92 -6.14 -35.22
N ALA A 51 -1.84 -5.50 -36.39
CA ALA A 51 -0.59 -5.19 -37.05
C ALA A 51 0.41 -4.60 -36.05
N ASN A 52 1.68 -4.96 -36.22
CA ASN A 52 2.77 -4.51 -35.37
C ASN A 52 2.95 -2.98 -35.56
N ILE A 53 2.19 -2.15 -34.83
CA ILE A 53 2.33 -0.68 -34.81
C ILE A 53 3.51 -0.32 -33.90
N SER A 54 4.69 -0.87 -34.19
CA SER A 54 5.93 -0.42 -33.56
C SER A 54 6.34 0.90 -34.22
N GLY A 55 6.17 2.03 -33.52
CA GLY A 55 6.64 3.31 -34.06
C GLY A 55 5.99 4.59 -33.55
N CYS A 56 5.58 4.71 -32.27
CA CYS A 56 5.20 6.05 -31.76
C CYS A 56 6.37 7.03 -31.70
N HIS A 57 7.61 6.54 -31.56
CA HIS A 57 8.76 7.39 -31.30
C HIS A 57 8.86 8.50 -32.35
N GLU A 58 8.77 9.74 -31.87
CA GLU A 58 8.81 11.01 -32.63
C GLU A 58 7.54 11.41 -33.39
N SER A 59 6.57 10.52 -33.60
CA SER A 59 5.37 10.84 -34.40
C SER A 59 4.20 11.40 -33.58
N HIS A 60 3.92 10.85 -32.38
CA HIS A 60 2.75 11.23 -31.56
C HIS A 60 3.12 11.61 -30.12
N PHE A 61 3.85 10.73 -29.43
CA PHE A 61 4.38 11.01 -28.10
C PHE A 61 5.79 10.43 -27.94
N GLY A 62 6.54 10.96 -26.98
CA GLY A 62 7.85 10.48 -26.58
C GLY A 62 7.89 10.07 -25.11
N LEU A 63 8.71 9.07 -24.81
CA LEU A 63 9.09 8.67 -23.46
C LEU A 63 10.58 8.96 -23.26
N SER A 64 10.92 9.61 -22.14
CA SER A 64 12.32 9.86 -21.78
C SER A 64 12.54 9.65 -20.28
N PRO A 65 13.34 8.64 -19.87
CA PRO A 65 13.91 7.56 -20.70
C PRO A 65 12.88 6.48 -21.07
N THR A 66 13.23 5.59 -22.01
CA THR A 66 12.45 4.37 -22.34
C THR A 66 12.89 3.12 -21.56
N VAL A 67 14.01 3.21 -20.85
CA VAL A 67 14.51 2.17 -19.95
C VAL A 67 14.81 2.83 -18.61
N LEU A 68 14.01 2.51 -17.60
CA LEU A 68 14.21 2.99 -16.23
C LEU A 68 15.26 2.14 -15.53
N GLN A 69 16.02 2.73 -14.61
CA GLN A 69 16.98 1.96 -13.82
C GLN A 69 16.23 1.12 -12.78
N HIS A 70 15.32 1.76 -12.05
CA HIS A 70 14.53 1.14 -11.00
C HIS A 70 13.04 1.45 -11.10
N SER A 71 12.24 0.57 -10.50
CA SER A 71 10.83 0.82 -10.17
C SER A 71 10.67 2.20 -9.53
N TYR A 72 9.68 2.98 -9.97
CA TYR A 72 9.37 4.32 -9.47
C TYR A 72 10.37 5.44 -9.85
N ASP A 73 11.36 5.15 -10.69
CA ASP A 73 12.12 6.20 -11.38
C ASP A 73 11.21 6.99 -12.34
N PRO A 74 11.46 8.30 -12.52
CA PRO A 74 10.59 9.13 -13.33
C PRO A 74 10.76 8.85 -14.83
N VAL A 75 9.64 8.80 -15.55
CA VAL A 75 9.58 8.86 -17.01
C VAL A 75 8.82 10.13 -17.41
N LYS A 76 9.41 10.91 -18.31
CA LYS A 76 8.77 12.07 -18.91
C LYS A 76 8.04 11.65 -20.17
N ILE A 77 6.75 11.95 -20.23
CA ILE A 77 5.88 11.81 -21.40
C ILE A 77 5.75 13.18 -22.08
N THR A 78 6.05 13.28 -23.37
CA THR A 78 5.90 14.52 -24.16
C THR A 78 5.08 14.28 -25.41
N LEU A 79 4.31 15.27 -25.84
CA LEU A 79 3.70 15.27 -27.16
C LEU A 79 4.76 15.58 -28.23
N ALA A 80 4.62 14.96 -29.40
CA ALA A 80 5.40 15.37 -30.56
C ALA A 80 4.95 16.77 -31.04
N GLU A 81 5.86 17.50 -31.68
CA GLU A 81 5.60 18.86 -32.15
C GLU A 81 4.41 18.89 -33.13
N GLY A 82 3.47 19.82 -32.91
CA GLY A 82 2.30 19.98 -33.77
C GLY A 82 1.16 18.99 -33.53
N GLN A 83 1.31 18.04 -32.60
CA GLN A 83 0.23 17.12 -32.21
C GLN A 83 -0.88 17.85 -31.46
N ARG A 84 -2.12 17.60 -31.85
CA ARG A 84 -3.32 18.21 -31.24
C ARG A 84 -4.29 17.12 -30.79
N PRO A 85 -4.08 16.53 -29.60
CA PRO A 85 -4.96 15.49 -29.09
C PRO A 85 -6.41 15.95 -28.98
N LEU A 86 -7.34 15.04 -29.26
CA LEU A 86 -8.77 15.29 -29.10
C LEU A 86 -9.20 15.10 -27.64
N ALA A 87 -10.37 15.62 -27.30
CA ALA A 87 -10.96 15.40 -25.99
C ALA A 87 -11.23 13.91 -25.77
N GLY A 88 -10.70 13.36 -24.67
CA GLY A 88 -10.86 11.94 -24.32
C GLY A 88 -9.65 11.08 -24.68
N ASP A 89 -8.74 11.55 -25.53
CA ASP A 89 -7.52 10.82 -25.86
C ASP A 89 -6.68 10.60 -24.59
N THR A 90 -6.06 9.41 -24.48
CA THR A 90 -5.20 9.07 -23.34
C THR A 90 -3.91 8.35 -23.73
N ILE A 91 -2.87 8.51 -22.92
CA ILE A 91 -1.71 7.62 -22.91
C ILE A 91 -1.94 6.55 -21.85
N VAL A 92 -1.91 5.27 -22.24
CA VAL A 92 -2.16 4.12 -21.37
C VAL A 92 -0.92 3.27 -21.22
N PHE A 93 -0.56 2.94 -19.98
CA PHE A 93 0.51 2.01 -19.65
C PHE A 93 -0.13 0.66 -19.31
N SER A 94 0.14 -0.34 -20.13
CA SER A 94 -0.33 -1.71 -19.97
C SER A 94 0.85 -2.63 -19.68
N PRO A 95 0.84 -3.45 -18.61
CA PRO A 95 1.86 -4.47 -18.40
C PRO A 95 2.02 -5.35 -19.65
N LYS A 96 3.25 -5.65 -20.09
CA LYS A 96 3.47 -6.43 -21.33
C LYS A 96 2.89 -7.84 -21.27
N ASP A 97 2.89 -8.45 -20.09
CA ASP A 97 2.28 -9.76 -19.83
C ASP A 97 0.74 -9.71 -19.77
N ARG A 98 0.15 -8.51 -19.75
CA ARG A 98 -1.30 -8.30 -19.77
C ARG A 98 -1.67 -7.00 -20.51
N PRO A 99 -1.50 -6.95 -21.85
CA PRO A 99 -1.64 -5.73 -22.62
C PRO A 99 -3.07 -5.17 -22.65
N THR A 100 -4.08 -5.96 -22.29
CA THR A 100 -5.48 -5.51 -22.19
C THR A 100 -5.77 -4.68 -20.94
N LEU A 101 -4.90 -4.71 -19.93
CA LEU A 101 -5.07 -3.94 -18.69
C LEU A 101 -4.58 -2.50 -18.89
N SER A 102 -5.39 -1.52 -18.50
CA SER A 102 -4.98 -0.12 -18.46
C SER A 102 -4.55 0.23 -17.04
N MET A 103 -3.28 -0.01 -16.69
CA MET A 103 -2.79 0.21 -15.32
C MET A 103 -2.69 1.71 -15.02
N PHE A 104 -1.98 2.47 -15.86
CA PHE A 104 -1.96 3.93 -15.78
C PHE A 104 -2.66 4.51 -16.98
N ARG A 105 -3.50 5.53 -16.77
CA ARG A 105 -4.20 6.26 -17.82
C ARG A 105 -3.97 7.75 -17.64
N ILE A 106 -3.15 8.34 -18.50
CA ILE A 106 -2.83 9.76 -18.50
C ILE A 106 -3.74 10.45 -19.50
N LYS A 107 -4.54 11.43 -19.05
CA LYS A 107 -5.33 12.28 -19.94
C LYS A 107 -4.40 13.16 -20.77
N LEU A 108 -4.53 13.10 -22.10
CA LEU A 108 -3.70 13.91 -22.99
C LEU A 108 -3.93 15.41 -22.83
N SER A 109 -5.11 15.82 -22.34
CA SER A 109 -5.39 17.21 -21.96
C SER A 109 -4.50 17.75 -20.83
N ALA A 110 -3.80 16.89 -20.10
CA ALA A 110 -2.82 17.29 -19.09
C ALA A 110 -1.38 17.44 -19.64
N LEU A 111 -1.14 17.02 -20.88
CA LEU A 111 0.15 17.17 -21.54
C LEU A 111 0.25 18.56 -22.19
N ASN A 112 1.28 19.32 -21.81
CA ASN A 112 1.65 20.56 -22.49
C ASN A 112 2.83 20.26 -23.42
N GLU A 113 2.74 20.62 -24.71
CA GLU A 113 3.78 20.40 -25.74
C GLU A 113 5.19 20.83 -25.26
N SER A 114 5.28 21.89 -24.47
CA SER A 114 6.56 22.42 -23.95
C SER A 114 7.06 21.79 -22.64
N LYS A 115 6.17 21.21 -21.83
CA LYS A 115 6.50 20.75 -20.45
C LYS A 115 6.43 19.23 -20.28
N GLY A 116 5.57 18.54 -21.02
CA GLY A 116 5.28 17.11 -20.81
C GLY A 116 4.61 16.81 -19.46
N TYR A 117 4.49 15.53 -19.13
CA TYR A 117 3.99 15.01 -17.87
C TYR A 117 5.00 13.99 -17.30
N GLU A 118 5.30 14.06 -16.02
CA GLU A 118 6.17 13.09 -15.35
C GLU A 118 5.32 12.03 -14.63
N LEU A 119 5.55 10.76 -14.94
CA LEU A 119 4.98 9.62 -14.23
C LEU A 119 6.11 8.85 -13.53
N ARG A 120 5.80 8.24 -12.39
CA ARG A 120 6.69 7.33 -11.66
C ARG A 120 6.06 5.94 -11.58
N PRO A 121 6.17 5.12 -12.63
CA PRO A 121 5.55 3.80 -12.66
C PRO A 121 6.34 2.81 -11.81
N VAL A 122 5.64 1.98 -11.02
CA VAL A 122 6.23 0.78 -10.43
C VAL A 122 6.70 -0.19 -11.53
N ASN A 123 7.74 -0.98 -11.30
CA ASN A 123 8.05 -2.10 -12.19
C ASN A 123 6.94 -3.17 -12.07
N PRO A 124 6.17 -3.45 -13.13
CA PRO A 124 5.05 -4.37 -13.04
C PRO A 124 5.53 -5.82 -12.99
N ARG A 125 6.81 -6.13 -13.25
CA ARG A 125 7.26 -7.48 -13.68
C ARG A 125 6.66 -7.82 -15.05
N GLY A 126 7.00 -8.98 -15.61
CA GLY A 126 6.49 -9.42 -16.90
C GLY A 126 7.03 -8.60 -18.09
N GLY A 127 8.24 -8.04 -17.98
CA GLY A 127 8.93 -7.35 -19.07
C GLY A 127 8.64 -5.85 -19.21
N GLY A 128 7.94 -5.22 -18.25
CA GLY A 128 7.64 -3.78 -18.24
C GLY A 128 6.28 -3.43 -18.82
N TYR A 129 6.19 -2.30 -19.51
CA TYR A 129 4.94 -1.77 -20.09
C TYR A 129 4.99 -1.69 -21.62
N VAL A 130 3.85 -1.95 -22.25
CA VAL A 130 3.48 -1.34 -23.54
C VAL A 130 2.72 -0.06 -23.24
N VAL A 131 3.23 1.06 -23.74
CA VAL A 131 2.63 2.38 -23.59
C VAL A 131 1.93 2.76 -24.89
N LYS A 132 0.63 3.02 -24.83
CA LYS A 132 -0.27 3.19 -25.98
C LYS A 132 -0.86 4.59 -26.02
N TYR A 133 -0.92 5.19 -27.21
CA TYR A 133 -1.82 6.31 -27.47
C TYR A 133 -3.18 5.75 -27.85
N LEU A 134 -4.21 6.05 -27.05
CA LEU A 134 -5.59 5.68 -27.34
C LEU A 134 -6.41 6.94 -27.66
N THR A 135 -7.22 6.89 -28.71
CA THR A 135 -8.22 7.92 -28.99
C THR A 135 -9.32 7.92 -27.93
N GLY A 136 -10.13 8.97 -27.88
CA GLY A 136 -11.32 9.04 -27.01
C GLY A 136 -12.30 7.88 -27.19
N ASP A 137 -12.33 7.26 -28.38
CA ASP A 137 -13.16 6.10 -28.71
C ASP A 137 -12.51 4.76 -28.33
N GLY A 138 -11.23 4.78 -27.91
CA GLY A 138 -10.48 3.61 -27.45
C GLY A 138 -9.59 2.95 -28.50
N ASP A 139 -9.49 3.52 -29.70
CA ASP A 139 -8.64 2.99 -30.78
C ASP A 139 -7.16 3.23 -30.48
N GLU A 140 -6.32 2.21 -30.66
CA GLU A 140 -4.87 2.33 -30.56
C GLU A 140 -4.29 3.01 -31.80
N VAL A 141 -3.68 4.18 -31.62
CA VAL A 141 -3.02 4.93 -32.70
C VAL A 141 -1.60 4.44 -32.91
N CYS A 142 -0.85 4.28 -31.82
CA CYS A 142 0.50 3.74 -31.82
C CYS A 142 0.92 3.30 -30.41
N SER A 143 2.01 2.54 -30.33
CA SER A 143 2.63 2.15 -29.06
C SER A 143 4.16 2.30 -29.02
N ALA A 144 4.68 2.31 -27.79
CA ALA A 144 6.09 2.29 -27.44
C ALA A 144 6.32 1.41 -26.20
N ASP A 145 7.54 0.91 -26.03
CA ASP A 145 7.91 0.10 -24.87
C ASP A 145 8.57 0.93 -23.78
N LEU A 146 8.24 0.61 -22.53
CA LEU A 146 8.98 1.06 -21.34
C LEU A 146 9.44 -0.15 -20.54
N THR A 147 10.73 -0.27 -20.28
CA THR A 147 11.32 -1.40 -19.56
C THR A 147 12.15 -0.95 -18.36
N PHE A 148 12.57 -1.92 -17.54
CA PHE A 148 13.37 -1.70 -16.34
C PHE A 148 14.67 -2.48 -16.44
N THR A 149 15.79 -1.82 -16.12
CA THR A 149 17.14 -2.41 -16.24
C THR A 149 17.33 -3.61 -15.33
N GLN A 150 16.71 -3.59 -14.14
CA GLN A 150 16.75 -4.69 -13.17
C GLN A 150 15.89 -5.90 -13.57
N GLY A 151 15.09 -5.80 -14.64
CA GLY A 151 14.20 -6.88 -15.09
C GLY A 151 13.09 -7.20 -14.10
N ASP A 152 12.54 -8.41 -14.20
CA ASP A 152 11.38 -8.85 -13.40
C ASP A 152 11.76 -9.20 -11.95
N ASP A 153 13.02 -9.55 -11.72
CA ASP A 153 13.56 -9.91 -10.41
C ASP A 153 13.88 -8.70 -9.53
N GLU A 154 13.65 -7.48 -10.02
CA GLU A 154 13.86 -6.27 -9.23
C GLU A 154 13.15 -6.39 -7.87
N PRO A 155 13.88 -6.27 -6.75
CA PRO A 155 13.27 -6.11 -5.45
C PRO A 155 12.59 -4.74 -5.39
N THR A 156 11.27 -4.74 -5.30
CA THR A 156 10.40 -3.56 -5.27
C THR A 156 9.54 -3.54 -4.01
N GLN A 157 8.87 -2.42 -3.77
CA GLN A 157 7.93 -2.25 -2.66
C GLN A 157 8.61 -2.47 -1.30
N ALA A 158 9.90 -2.13 -1.22
CA ALA A 158 10.73 -2.33 -0.06
C ALA A 158 10.25 -1.48 1.12
N HIS A 159 10.05 -2.13 2.27
CA HIS A 159 9.67 -1.43 3.50
C HIS A 159 10.12 -2.17 4.77
N ILE A 160 10.35 -1.41 5.83
CA ILE A 160 10.71 -1.89 7.16
C ILE A 160 9.51 -1.91 8.09
N THR A 161 9.39 -3.00 8.84
CA THR A 161 8.32 -3.24 9.80
C THR A 161 8.88 -3.57 11.17
N VAL A 162 8.08 -3.38 12.22
CA VAL A 162 8.49 -3.71 13.59
C VAL A 162 8.43 -5.22 13.79
N SER A 163 9.49 -5.82 14.33
CA SER A 163 9.51 -7.23 14.71
C SER A 163 10.12 -7.42 16.10
N GLY A 164 9.33 -7.94 17.05
CA GLY A 164 9.77 -8.07 18.44
C GLY A 164 10.19 -6.75 19.08
N ASP A 165 11.06 -6.82 20.10
CA ASP A 165 11.42 -5.64 20.91
C ASP A 165 12.57 -4.81 20.30
N ASN A 166 13.50 -5.47 19.61
CA ASN A 166 14.75 -4.85 19.14
C ASN A 166 15.09 -5.18 17.68
N ASN A 167 14.16 -5.70 16.89
CA ASN A 167 14.43 -6.05 15.50
C ASN A 167 13.56 -5.23 14.53
N LEU A 168 14.10 -5.06 13.33
CA LEU A 168 13.40 -4.54 12.18
C LEU A 168 13.27 -5.66 11.17
N ARG A 169 12.15 -5.73 10.48
CA ARG A 169 11.96 -6.69 9.40
C ARG A 169 11.92 -5.93 8.09
N VAL A 170 12.87 -6.21 7.20
CA VAL A 170 12.91 -5.68 5.83
C VAL A 170 12.03 -6.58 4.98
N ASN A 171 11.12 -6.00 4.20
CA ASN A 171 10.17 -6.70 3.34
C ASN A 171 10.23 -6.12 1.93
N TRP A 172 10.03 -6.95 0.92
CA TRP A 172 10.00 -6.53 -0.49
C TRP A 172 9.27 -7.57 -1.35
N VAL A 173 9.05 -7.25 -2.62
CA VAL A 173 8.44 -8.11 -3.62
C VAL A 173 9.36 -8.25 -4.84
N SER A 174 9.46 -9.44 -5.43
CA SER A 174 10.16 -9.67 -6.71
C SER A 174 9.45 -10.74 -7.54
N ALA A 175 9.81 -10.96 -8.81
CA ALA A 175 9.31 -12.12 -9.56
C ALA A 175 9.99 -13.45 -9.21
N SER A 176 11.11 -13.42 -8.49
CA SER A 176 11.91 -14.61 -8.21
C SER A 176 11.47 -15.31 -6.92
N SER A 177 11.31 -16.64 -7.01
CA SER A 177 11.13 -17.53 -5.87
C SER A 177 12.44 -17.85 -5.14
N ASP A 178 13.57 -17.29 -5.56
CA ASP A 178 14.85 -17.51 -4.89
C ASP A 178 14.86 -16.81 -3.53
N ARG A 179 15.69 -17.31 -2.61
CA ARG A 179 15.89 -16.63 -1.34
C ARG A 179 16.66 -15.33 -1.58
N GLY A 180 16.01 -14.20 -1.34
CA GLY A 180 16.65 -12.90 -1.45
C GLY A 180 17.52 -12.57 -0.24
N GLN A 181 18.41 -11.61 -0.45
CA GLN A 181 19.54 -11.28 0.40
C GLN A 181 19.51 -9.79 0.73
N VAL A 182 19.94 -9.45 1.95
CA VAL A 182 20.11 -8.07 2.38
C VAL A 182 21.59 -7.77 2.57
N TYR A 183 22.04 -6.66 1.99
CA TYR A 183 23.38 -6.12 2.14
C TYR A 183 23.27 -4.78 2.87
N TYR A 184 24.21 -4.49 3.76
CA TYR A 184 24.24 -3.21 4.46
C TYR A 184 25.66 -2.64 4.60
N GLN A 185 25.73 -1.31 4.70
CA GLN A 185 26.90 -0.54 5.09
C GLN A 185 26.55 0.20 6.39
N THR A 186 27.40 0.05 7.40
CA THR A 186 27.28 0.84 8.63
C THR A 186 27.73 2.28 8.39
N LEU A 187 27.22 3.22 9.19
CA LEU A 187 27.61 4.61 9.10
C LEU A 187 29.14 4.78 9.18
N GLY A 188 29.72 5.43 8.17
CA GLY A 188 31.17 5.64 8.05
C GLY A 188 31.95 4.50 7.37
N SER A 189 31.30 3.41 6.98
CA SER A 189 31.89 2.32 6.18
C SER A 189 31.44 2.38 4.73
N THR A 190 32.35 2.10 3.80
CA THR A 190 32.03 1.87 2.37
C THR A 190 31.98 0.39 2.01
N ALA A 191 32.30 -0.50 2.95
CA ALA A 191 32.30 -1.94 2.73
C ALA A 191 30.89 -2.52 2.89
N TRP A 192 30.39 -3.18 1.85
CA TRP A 192 29.14 -3.92 1.90
C TRP A 192 29.30 -5.22 2.70
N THR A 193 28.42 -5.43 3.68
CA THR A 193 28.32 -6.67 4.43
C THR A 193 27.02 -7.36 4.07
N ARG A 194 27.08 -8.65 3.69
CA ARG A 194 25.89 -9.47 3.49
C ARG A 194 25.37 -9.93 4.85
N TYR A 195 24.08 -9.78 5.11
CA TYR A 195 23.45 -10.43 6.26
C TYR A 195 23.30 -11.93 6.01
N ASP A 196 23.54 -12.76 7.04
CA ASP A 196 23.60 -14.22 6.86
C ASP A 196 22.23 -14.85 6.64
N GLU A 197 21.15 -14.26 7.17
CA GLU A 197 19.80 -14.75 6.88
C GLU A 197 19.33 -14.30 5.50
N THR A 198 18.66 -15.22 4.82
CA THR A 198 18.02 -14.97 3.54
C THR A 198 16.51 -15.17 3.65
N SER A 199 15.75 -14.51 2.79
CA SER A 199 14.28 -14.54 2.88
C SER A 199 13.69 -15.94 2.74
N ASP A 200 12.47 -16.12 3.24
CA ASP A 200 11.60 -17.24 2.89
C ASP A 200 10.46 -16.73 1.99
N PRO A 201 10.53 -16.95 0.67
CA PRO A 201 9.61 -16.35 -0.30
C PRO A 201 8.22 -16.97 -0.21
N ARG A 202 7.20 -16.12 -0.23
CA ARG A 202 5.78 -16.53 -0.17
C ARG A 202 5.01 -15.89 -1.30
N THR A 203 3.92 -16.50 -1.71
CA THR A 203 3.03 -15.95 -2.74
C THR A 203 1.60 -16.41 -2.48
N TYR A 204 0.66 -15.81 -3.19
CA TYR A 204 -0.73 -16.25 -3.25
C TYR A 204 -1.13 -16.44 -4.71
N SER A 205 -2.13 -17.27 -4.97
CA SER A 205 -2.70 -17.49 -6.30
C SER A 205 -4.08 -16.87 -6.44
N GLU A 206 -4.62 -16.91 -7.66
CA GLU A 206 -5.99 -16.47 -7.95
C GLU A 206 -7.04 -17.25 -7.14
N GLN A 207 -6.75 -18.53 -6.87
CA GLN A 207 -7.66 -19.42 -6.14
C GLN A 207 -7.70 -19.14 -4.64
N ASP A 208 -6.70 -18.43 -4.10
CA ASP A 208 -6.70 -18.01 -2.71
C ASP A 208 -7.71 -16.87 -2.47
N MET A 209 -8.06 -16.11 -3.52
CA MET A 209 -9.01 -15.01 -3.47
C MET A 209 -10.47 -15.50 -3.39
N CYS A 210 -11.33 -14.74 -2.71
CA CYS A 210 -12.68 -15.20 -2.41
C CYS A 210 -13.72 -14.88 -3.49
N TYR A 211 -13.57 -13.78 -4.23
CA TYR A 211 -14.58 -13.35 -5.20
C TYR A 211 -14.01 -12.48 -6.31
N ALA A 212 -14.81 -12.22 -7.35
CA ALA A 212 -14.45 -11.32 -8.43
C ALA A 212 -14.57 -9.85 -7.97
N PRO A 213 -13.75 -8.93 -8.49
CA PRO A 213 -12.73 -9.13 -9.51
C PRO A 213 -11.43 -9.80 -9.04
N ALA A 214 -11.17 -9.91 -7.72
CA ALA A 214 -9.90 -10.41 -7.18
C ALA A 214 -9.51 -11.82 -7.64
N ASN A 215 -10.48 -12.74 -7.81
CA ASN A 215 -10.27 -14.10 -8.30
C ASN A 215 -10.52 -14.25 -9.81
N GLY A 216 -10.34 -13.18 -10.57
CA GLY A 216 -10.61 -13.15 -12.00
C GLY A 216 -9.94 -11.96 -12.68
N GLN A 217 -10.75 -11.07 -13.27
CA GLN A 217 -10.24 -9.96 -14.08
C GLN A 217 -9.30 -8.99 -13.33
N GLY A 218 -9.36 -8.91 -12.01
CA GLY A 218 -8.45 -8.09 -11.20
C GLY A 218 -7.17 -8.80 -10.74
N TYR A 219 -7.15 -10.14 -10.82
CA TYR A 219 -5.99 -10.94 -10.45
C TYR A 219 -4.82 -10.69 -11.38
N ARG A 220 -3.65 -10.42 -10.81
CA ARG A 220 -2.38 -10.54 -11.53
C ARG A 220 -1.37 -11.15 -10.57
N ASN A 221 -0.50 -12.03 -11.07
CA ASN A 221 0.49 -12.71 -10.24
C ASN A 221 1.30 -11.66 -9.43
N PRO A 222 1.29 -11.73 -8.09
CA PRO A 222 1.95 -10.74 -7.24
C PRO A 222 3.47 -10.89 -7.20
N GLY A 223 4.03 -11.94 -7.82
CA GLY A 223 5.41 -12.36 -7.61
C GLY A 223 5.55 -13.07 -6.26
N PHE A 224 6.69 -12.87 -5.61
CA PHE A 224 7.03 -13.44 -4.32
C PHE A 224 7.30 -12.32 -3.32
N PHE A 225 6.70 -12.46 -2.14
CA PHE A 225 6.90 -11.63 -0.97
C PHE A 225 8.05 -12.20 -0.15
N HIS A 226 8.99 -11.34 0.18
CA HIS A 226 10.19 -11.70 0.90
C HIS A 226 10.27 -10.93 2.20
N SER A 227 10.92 -11.52 3.20
CA SER A 227 11.31 -10.77 4.38
C SER A 227 12.56 -11.31 5.04
N VAL A 228 13.35 -10.41 5.64
CA VAL A 228 14.49 -10.74 6.49
C VAL A 228 14.42 -9.90 7.75
N THR A 229 14.60 -10.55 8.90
CA THR A 229 14.63 -9.86 10.19
C THR A 229 16.07 -9.48 10.50
N LEU A 230 16.33 -8.19 10.61
CA LEU A 230 17.61 -7.65 11.00
C LEU A 230 17.55 -7.25 12.48
N PRO A 231 18.62 -7.46 13.26
CA PRO A 231 18.83 -6.71 14.50
C PRO A 231 18.68 -5.23 14.16
N ASN A 232 18.06 -4.42 15.04
CA ASN A 232 17.86 -2.99 14.78
C ASN A 232 19.15 -2.40 14.20
N VAL A 233 19.08 -2.06 12.91
CA VAL A 233 20.28 -1.77 12.11
C VAL A 233 21.02 -0.62 12.79
N ALA A 234 22.35 -0.62 12.68
CA ALA A 234 23.12 0.53 13.15
C ALA A 234 22.50 1.81 12.57
N GLN A 235 22.40 2.84 13.41
CA GLN A 235 21.77 4.10 13.03
C GLN A 235 22.27 4.57 11.65
N ASP A 236 21.33 4.88 10.77
CA ASP A 236 21.58 5.43 9.44
C ASP A 236 22.37 4.48 8.50
N ALA A 237 22.19 3.17 8.67
CA ALA A 237 22.77 2.17 7.78
C ALA A 237 22.18 2.27 6.37
N THR A 238 23.05 2.17 5.37
CA THR A 238 22.67 2.03 3.96
C THR A 238 22.40 0.56 3.65
N VAL A 239 21.26 0.26 3.03
CA VAL A 239 20.77 -1.09 2.74
C VAL A 239 20.56 -1.26 1.24
N GLN A 240 20.89 -2.43 0.71
CA GLN A 240 20.53 -2.89 -0.63
C GLN A 240 19.99 -4.32 -0.55
N ILE A 241 18.96 -4.60 -1.35
CA ILE A 241 18.32 -5.92 -1.44
C ILE A 241 18.72 -6.54 -2.78
N LYS A 242 18.95 -7.85 -2.80
CA LYS A 242 19.17 -8.63 -4.03
C LYS A 242 18.29 -9.87 -4.03
N THR A 243 17.60 -10.12 -5.12
CA THR A 243 16.79 -11.33 -5.31
C THR A 243 16.90 -11.78 -6.76
N GLY A 244 17.12 -13.07 -7.01
CA GLY A 244 17.39 -13.57 -8.35
C GLY A 244 18.50 -12.77 -9.04
N SER A 245 18.21 -12.27 -10.24
CA SER A 245 19.11 -11.43 -11.03
C SER A 245 19.02 -9.92 -10.71
N GLY A 246 18.02 -9.49 -9.94
CA GLY A 246 17.73 -8.08 -9.67
C GLY A 246 18.33 -7.55 -8.37
N ALA A 247 18.61 -6.24 -8.36
CA ALA A 247 19.01 -5.49 -7.16
C ALA A 247 18.12 -4.26 -6.97
N SER A 248 17.79 -3.96 -5.71
CA SER A 248 17.08 -2.73 -5.39
C SER A 248 17.99 -1.51 -5.55
N ARG A 249 17.37 -0.32 -5.57
CA ARG A 249 18.04 0.92 -5.19
C ARG A 249 18.64 0.80 -3.79
N THR A 250 19.54 1.72 -3.43
CA THR A 250 20.06 1.81 -2.07
C THR A 250 19.11 2.65 -1.21
N PHE A 251 18.96 2.26 0.05
CA PHE A 251 18.10 2.93 1.02
C PHE A 251 18.91 3.31 2.26
N THR A 252 18.64 4.47 2.85
CA THR A 252 19.18 4.80 4.17
C THR A 252 18.08 4.60 5.20
N THR A 253 18.32 3.67 6.13
CA THR A 253 17.33 3.31 7.16
C THR A 253 17.43 4.21 8.38
N SER A 254 16.31 4.68 8.93
CA SER A 254 16.33 5.26 10.27
C SER A 254 16.16 4.13 11.29
N PRO A 255 17.03 4.05 12.32
CA PRO A 255 16.91 3.01 13.34
C PRO A 255 15.60 3.18 14.11
N ARG A 256 15.08 2.06 14.62
CA ARG A 256 13.95 2.09 15.54
C ARG A 256 14.34 2.89 16.79
N LEU A 257 13.46 3.77 17.24
CA LEU A 257 13.58 4.40 18.55
C LEU A 257 13.11 3.41 19.62
N LEU A 258 14.06 2.90 20.39
CA LEU A 258 13.78 2.02 21.51
C LEU A 258 13.22 2.81 22.70
N ALA A 259 12.48 2.12 23.57
CA ALA A 259 11.88 2.74 24.75
C ALA A 259 12.93 3.47 25.59
N GLY A 260 12.65 4.74 25.94
CA GLY A 260 13.56 5.59 26.70
C GLY A 260 14.62 6.34 25.89
N ASN A 261 14.62 6.22 24.55
CA ASN A 261 15.47 7.05 23.70
C ASN A 261 15.09 8.55 23.84
N PRO A 262 16.04 9.45 24.15
CA PRO A 262 15.77 10.87 24.37
C PRO A 262 15.58 11.67 23.09
N LEU A 263 15.80 11.07 21.90
CA LEU A 263 15.58 11.75 20.62
C LEU A 263 14.10 12.08 20.47
N ARG A 264 13.81 13.38 20.30
CA ARG A 264 12.48 13.84 19.88
C ARG A 264 12.14 13.22 18.53
N HIS A 265 10.91 12.76 18.42
CA HIS A 265 10.41 12.11 17.23
C HIS A 265 8.91 12.28 17.13
N SER A 266 8.41 12.03 15.93
CA SER A 266 7.01 12.15 15.59
C SER A 266 6.51 10.83 15.01
N VAL A 267 5.21 10.62 15.12
CA VAL A 267 4.50 9.50 14.49
C VAL A 267 3.58 10.06 13.42
N PHE A 268 3.65 9.49 12.23
CA PHE A 268 2.71 9.73 11.14
C PHE A 268 1.51 8.82 11.30
N LEU A 269 0.32 9.40 11.37
CA LEU A 269 -0.94 8.69 11.58
C LEU A 269 -1.90 9.08 10.46
N VAL A 270 -2.32 8.10 9.66
CA VAL A 270 -3.28 8.29 8.57
C VAL A 270 -4.20 7.08 8.45
N GLY A 271 -5.47 7.30 8.09
CA GLY A 271 -6.38 6.25 7.63
C GLY A 271 -6.73 6.53 6.18
N ASP A 272 -7.17 5.51 5.44
CA ASP A 272 -7.82 5.74 4.14
C ASP A 272 -6.87 6.40 3.13
N LEU A 273 -5.58 6.05 3.20
CA LEU A 273 -4.53 6.73 2.44
C LEU A 273 -4.72 6.53 0.93
N GLY A 274 -5.01 5.28 0.53
CA GLY A 274 -5.19 4.89 -0.86
C GLY A 274 -3.93 4.97 -1.72
N THR A 275 -4.15 4.85 -3.03
CA THR A 275 -3.11 4.85 -4.05
C THR A 275 -3.28 6.03 -4.98
N THR A 276 -2.19 6.69 -5.37
CA THR A 276 -2.26 7.85 -6.25
C THR A 276 -2.86 7.50 -7.61
N GLY A 277 -3.90 8.23 -7.99
CA GLY A 277 -4.64 8.02 -9.24
C GLY A 277 -5.68 6.91 -9.17
N ALA A 278 -5.75 6.12 -8.09
CA ALA A 278 -6.81 5.15 -7.93
C ALA A 278 -8.16 5.88 -7.82
N ARG A 279 -9.10 5.51 -8.70
CA ARG A 279 -10.47 6.00 -8.66
C ARG A 279 -11.41 4.82 -8.39
N MET A 280 -12.30 4.97 -7.41
CA MET A 280 -13.45 4.07 -7.24
C MET A 280 -14.53 4.34 -8.32
N ILE A 281 -14.19 4.23 -9.61
CA ILE A 281 -15.21 4.40 -10.66
C ILE A 281 -15.75 3.02 -11.02
N GLY A 282 -16.98 2.74 -10.60
CA GLY A 282 -17.75 1.63 -11.15
C GLY A 282 -18.07 1.87 -12.63
N GLY A 283 -18.05 0.80 -13.43
CA GLY A 283 -18.54 0.80 -14.82
C GLY A 283 -17.55 0.25 -15.84
N ALA A 284 -17.97 0.24 -17.12
CA ALA A 284 -17.24 -0.35 -18.25
C ALA A 284 -15.88 0.32 -18.61
N TRP A 285 -15.43 1.32 -17.85
CA TRP A 285 -14.29 2.19 -18.18
C TRP A 285 -13.09 2.11 -17.22
N GLY A 286 -12.95 1.03 -16.45
CA GLY A 286 -11.67 0.68 -15.82
C GLY A 286 -11.74 0.55 -14.31
N PHE A 287 -12.24 -0.59 -13.85
CA PHE A 287 -11.87 -1.04 -12.52
C PHE A 287 -10.36 -1.34 -12.51
N GLY A 288 -9.62 -0.86 -11.48
CA GLY A 288 -8.18 -1.08 -11.34
C GLY A 288 -7.25 -0.14 -12.14
N THR A 289 -7.79 0.88 -12.79
CA THR A 289 -7.02 1.89 -13.52
C THR A 289 -6.64 3.06 -12.60
N LEU A 290 -5.39 3.48 -12.70
CA LEU A 290 -4.85 4.67 -12.05
C LEU A 290 -4.88 5.84 -13.05
N GLU A 291 -5.75 6.81 -12.81
CA GLU A 291 -5.97 7.94 -13.71
C GLU A 291 -5.14 9.16 -13.32
N PHE A 292 -4.50 9.77 -14.32
CA PHE A 292 -3.62 10.93 -14.16
C PHE A 292 -4.04 12.10 -15.06
N PRO A 293 -3.87 13.36 -14.60
CA PRO A 293 -3.35 13.76 -13.29
C PRO A 293 -4.30 13.36 -12.15
N ALA A 294 -3.75 12.82 -11.07
CA ALA A 294 -4.54 12.35 -9.94
C ALA A 294 -5.10 13.54 -9.14
N PRO A 295 -6.37 13.53 -8.72
CA PRO A 295 -7.00 14.62 -7.96
C PRO A 295 -6.54 14.72 -6.48
N ALA A 296 -5.24 14.52 -6.16
CA ALA A 296 -4.68 14.09 -4.86
C ALA A 296 -4.78 12.55 -4.67
N PRO A 297 -3.98 11.85 -3.82
CA PRO A 297 -3.34 12.25 -2.54
C PRO A 297 -1.80 12.44 -2.53
N ASP A 298 -1.17 12.88 -3.64
CA ASP A 298 0.30 13.12 -3.67
C ASP A 298 0.79 14.08 -2.55
N HIS A 299 -0.04 15.02 -2.11
CA HIS A 299 0.35 16.02 -1.10
C HIS A 299 0.72 15.42 0.27
N VAL A 300 0.02 14.38 0.73
CA VAL A 300 0.30 13.75 2.04
C VAL A 300 1.65 13.03 1.99
N LEU A 301 1.85 12.17 1.00
CA LEU A 301 3.09 11.40 0.83
C LEU A 301 4.30 12.32 0.55
N SER A 302 4.11 13.36 -0.28
CA SER A 302 5.16 14.32 -0.61
C SER A 302 5.54 15.22 0.57
N HIS A 303 4.58 15.70 1.36
CA HIS A 303 4.87 16.47 2.57
C HIS A 303 5.59 15.61 3.61
N MET A 304 5.03 14.42 3.86
CA MET A 304 5.57 13.49 4.83
C MET A 304 7.01 13.08 4.48
N ARG A 305 7.35 12.86 3.21
CA ARG A 305 8.71 12.47 2.79
C ARG A 305 9.79 13.49 3.19
N LYS A 306 9.42 14.76 3.29
CA LYS A 306 10.33 15.86 3.67
C LYS A 306 10.49 16.01 5.19
N ASN A 307 9.73 15.25 5.99
CA ASN A 307 9.78 15.32 7.45
C ASN A 307 10.66 14.18 8.03
N ASP A 308 11.80 14.58 8.58
CA ASP A 308 12.84 13.73 9.17
C ASP A 308 12.62 13.41 10.66
N LYS A 309 11.66 14.10 11.30
CA LYS A 309 11.25 13.83 12.69
C LYS A 309 10.38 12.59 12.80
N ILE A 310 9.64 12.25 11.74
CA ILE A 310 8.76 11.09 11.73
C ILE A 310 9.62 9.82 11.73
N ARG A 311 9.43 8.96 12.74
CA ARG A 311 10.17 7.69 12.87
C ARG A 311 9.29 6.44 12.78
N LEU A 312 7.97 6.62 12.84
CA LEU A 312 6.97 5.57 12.70
C LEU A 312 5.82 6.09 11.82
N SER A 313 5.40 5.28 10.86
CA SER A 313 4.23 5.49 10.02
C SER A 313 3.17 4.47 10.38
N ILE A 314 1.97 4.92 10.74
CA ILE A 314 0.81 4.06 11.01
C ILE A 314 -0.29 4.39 10.01
N ILE A 315 -0.70 3.40 9.22
CA ILE A 315 -1.84 3.46 8.31
C ILE A 315 -2.97 2.60 8.91
N TYR A 316 -4.00 3.22 9.47
CA TYR A 316 -5.02 2.52 10.26
C TYR A 316 -6.26 2.10 9.45
N GLY A 317 -6.07 1.23 8.47
CA GLY A 317 -7.17 0.70 7.64
C GLY A 317 -7.24 1.35 6.27
N ASP A 318 -7.91 0.68 5.34
CA ASP A 318 -8.20 1.17 3.99
C ASP A 318 -6.94 1.66 3.28
N VAL A 319 -6.06 0.69 3.05
CA VAL A 319 -4.64 0.94 2.82
C VAL A 319 -4.41 1.40 1.39
N ALA A 320 -4.73 0.54 0.42
CA ALA A 320 -4.44 0.80 -0.99
C ALA A 320 -5.70 1.12 -1.82
N TYR A 321 -6.88 0.76 -1.32
CA TYR A 321 -8.13 0.73 -2.09
C TYR A 321 -8.04 -0.10 -3.38
N ALA A 322 -7.25 -1.17 -3.35
CA ALA A 322 -7.04 -2.04 -4.51
C ALA A 322 -8.33 -2.71 -4.98
N SER A 323 -9.23 -3.04 -4.05
CA SER A 323 -10.58 -3.54 -4.32
C SER A 323 -10.60 -4.66 -5.38
N GLY A 324 -9.63 -5.58 -5.28
CA GLY A 324 -9.47 -6.74 -6.15
C GLY A 324 -8.51 -6.56 -7.32
N PHE A 325 -7.93 -5.38 -7.53
CA PHE A 325 -6.97 -5.13 -8.62
C PHE A 325 -5.54 -5.14 -8.13
N SER A 326 -4.84 -6.24 -8.40
CA SER A 326 -3.48 -6.49 -7.88
C SER A 326 -2.46 -5.40 -8.27
N THR A 327 -2.65 -4.75 -9.43
CA THR A 327 -1.77 -3.65 -9.88
C THR A 327 -1.83 -2.41 -9.00
N VAL A 328 -2.96 -2.18 -8.32
CA VAL A 328 -3.08 -1.06 -7.38
C VAL A 328 -2.19 -1.31 -6.16
N TRP A 329 -2.15 -2.56 -5.66
CA TRP A 329 -1.21 -2.95 -4.60
C TRP A 329 0.26 -2.78 -5.00
N ASP A 330 0.61 -3.11 -6.25
CA ASP A 330 1.97 -2.89 -6.76
C ASP A 330 2.35 -1.41 -6.74
N GLN A 331 1.46 -0.54 -7.25
CA GLN A 331 1.70 0.90 -7.24
C GLN A 331 1.77 1.47 -5.82
N PHE A 332 0.84 1.07 -4.94
CA PHE A 332 0.85 1.47 -3.54
C PHE A 332 2.18 1.12 -2.86
N GLY A 333 2.66 -0.11 -3.06
CA GLY A 333 3.95 -0.55 -2.52
C GLY A 333 5.11 0.31 -3.03
N GLY A 334 5.11 0.69 -4.32
CA GLY A 334 6.10 1.61 -4.90
C GLY A 334 6.04 3.02 -4.30
N GLU A 335 4.83 3.54 -4.07
CA GLU A 335 4.58 4.82 -3.40
C GLU A 335 5.14 4.84 -1.97
N ILE A 336 4.89 3.76 -1.22
CA ILE A 336 5.40 3.59 0.13
C ILE A 336 6.92 3.48 0.12
N GLU A 337 7.53 2.62 -0.70
CA GLU A 337 8.99 2.48 -0.82
C GLU A 337 9.66 3.85 -1.04
N ASN A 338 9.14 4.62 -2.00
CA ASN A 338 9.71 5.90 -2.41
C ASN A 338 9.45 7.04 -1.40
N SER A 339 8.50 6.87 -0.48
CA SER A 339 8.13 7.91 0.49
C SER A 339 8.66 7.64 1.89
N THR A 340 8.43 6.43 2.42
CA THR A 340 8.68 6.11 3.84
C THR A 340 9.19 4.72 4.11
N GLY A 341 8.96 3.79 3.18
CA GLY A 341 9.00 2.35 3.43
C GLY A 341 10.32 1.93 4.05
N MET A 342 11.44 2.39 3.51
CA MET A 342 12.77 2.02 4.02
C MET A 342 13.40 3.05 4.96
N THR A 343 12.78 4.22 5.15
CA THR A 343 13.32 5.27 6.01
C THR A 343 12.75 5.22 7.42
N ARG A 344 11.57 4.64 7.62
CA ARG A 344 10.91 4.56 8.92
C ARG A 344 9.95 3.39 8.98
N GLN A 345 9.69 2.91 10.19
CA GLN A 345 8.87 1.71 10.36
C GLN A 345 7.44 1.97 9.89
N LEU A 346 6.92 1.06 9.11
CA LEU A 346 5.51 1.02 8.75
C LEU A 346 4.78 0.11 9.74
N VAL A 347 3.56 0.51 10.10
CA VAL A 347 2.54 -0.31 10.72
C VAL A 347 1.26 -0.06 9.94
N THR A 348 0.60 -1.11 9.48
CA THR A 348 -0.66 -1.02 8.76
C THR A 348 -1.71 -1.80 9.52
N SER A 349 -2.96 -1.42 9.32
CA SER A 349 -4.13 -2.07 9.87
C SER A 349 -5.11 -2.42 8.76
N VAL A 350 -5.87 -3.51 8.94
CA VAL A 350 -6.89 -3.97 8.00
C VAL A 350 -8.15 -3.10 8.09
N GLY A 351 -8.63 -2.61 6.96
CA GLY A 351 -9.93 -1.97 6.80
C GLY A 351 -10.95 -2.89 6.13
N ASN A 352 -12.14 -2.34 5.85
CA ASN A 352 -13.17 -3.07 5.12
C ASN A 352 -12.76 -3.33 3.66
N HIS A 353 -12.03 -2.39 3.04
CA HIS A 353 -11.50 -2.53 1.68
C HIS A 353 -10.38 -3.56 1.52
N GLU A 354 -9.85 -4.10 2.62
CA GLU A 354 -8.94 -5.24 2.58
C GLU A 354 -9.65 -6.57 2.84
N PHE A 355 -10.68 -6.59 3.69
CA PHE A 355 -11.18 -7.84 4.27
C PHE A 355 -12.60 -8.26 3.85
N VAL A 356 -13.50 -7.30 3.60
CA VAL A 356 -14.93 -7.60 3.45
C VAL A 356 -15.19 -8.10 2.03
N SER A 357 -15.68 -9.34 1.92
CA SER A 357 -15.87 -10.01 0.64
C SER A 357 -17.07 -10.95 0.68
N PHE A 358 -17.71 -11.14 -0.48
CA PHE A 358 -18.67 -12.23 -0.66
C PHE A 358 -17.94 -13.57 -0.50
N ASN A 359 -18.51 -14.45 0.32
CA ASN A 359 -18.01 -15.82 0.53
C ASN A 359 -16.59 -15.92 1.12
N ASN A 360 -16.21 -15.06 2.06
CA ASN A 360 -15.00 -15.32 2.87
C ASN A 360 -15.31 -16.44 3.89
N PRO A 361 -14.81 -17.68 3.70
CA PRO A 361 -15.16 -18.82 4.54
C PRO A 361 -14.60 -18.73 5.96
N SER A 362 -13.59 -17.88 6.16
CA SER A 362 -12.96 -17.61 7.46
C SER A 362 -13.28 -16.19 7.97
N GLY A 363 -14.22 -15.50 7.34
CA GLY A 363 -14.57 -14.13 7.67
C GLY A 363 -15.32 -14.04 9.00
N TRP A 364 -14.90 -13.11 9.87
CA TRP A 364 -15.66 -12.75 11.05
C TRP A 364 -16.66 -11.64 10.71
N TYR A 365 -17.90 -12.02 10.44
CA TYR A 365 -18.98 -11.10 10.07
C TYR A 365 -20.10 -11.14 11.12
N PRO A 366 -19.94 -10.45 12.27
CA PRO A 366 -21.01 -10.36 13.24
C PRO A 366 -22.27 -9.73 12.64
N PRO A 367 -23.47 -10.15 13.06
CA PRO A 367 -24.73 -9.66 12.49
C PRO A 367 -25.00 -8.17 12.78
N PHE A 368 -24.29 -7.58 13.74
CA PHE A 368 -24.32 -6.14 14.02
C PHE A 368 -23.36 -5.33 13.13
N GLY A 369 -22.59 -5.99 12.26
CA GLY A 369 -21.68 -5.38 11.33
C GLY A 369 -22.32 -4.97 10.00
N ASN A 370 -21.79 -3.93 9.37
CA ASN A 370 -22.23 -3.46 8.06
C ASN A 370 -21.43 -4.11 6.92
N TYR A 371 -21.40 -5.44 6.88
CA TYR A 371 -20.65 -6.22 5.89
C TYR A 371 -21.51 -6.60 4.68
N LYS A 372 -22.44 -5.72 4.29
CA LYS A 372 -23.44 -6.00 3.26
C LYS A 372 -22.89 -5.84 1.84
N SER A 373 -21.75 -5.16 1.70
CA SER A 373 -21.06 -4.88 0.45
C SER A 373 -19.69 -5.57 0.44
N PRO A 374 -19.20 -6.06 -0.72
CA PRO A 374 -17.93 -6.74 -0.85
C PRO A 374 -16.79 -5.73 -1.04
N ASP A 375 -16.55 -4.86 -0.06
CA ASP A 375 -15.72 -3.65 -0.21
C ASP A 375 -14.27 -3.96 -0.68
N SER A 376 -13.76 -5.14 -0.34
CA SER A 376 -12.44 -5.60 -0.79
C SER A 376 -12.38 -6.06 -2.25
N GLY A 377 -13.51 -6.08 -2.96
CA GLY A 377 -13.58 -6.58 -4.35
C GLY A 377 -13.15 -8.04 -4.50
N GLY A 378 -13.31 -8.83 -3.44
CA GLY A 378 -12.99 -10.25 -3.45
C GLY A 378 -11.68 -10.65 -2.79
N GLU A 379 -10.86 -9.69 -2.35
CA GLU A 379 -9.52 -9.96 -1.80
C GLU A 379 -9.55 -10.73 -0.47
N CYS A 380 -10.57 -10.50 0.36
CA CYS A 380 -10.80 -11.17 1.63
C CYS A 380 -9.57 -11.26 2.57
N GLY A 381 -8.70 -10.26 2.50
CA GLY A 381 -7.49 -10.14 3.30
C GLY A 381 -6.28 -10.88 2.73
N VAL A 382 -6.36 -11.55 1.58
CA VAL A 382 -5.23 -12.34 1.03
C VAL A 382 -4.05 -11.46 0.63
N PRO A 383 -4.18 -10.42 -0.24
CA PRO A 383 -3.07 -9.53 -0.54
C PRO A 383 -2.56 -8.82 0.71
N PHE A 384 -3.48 -8.43 1.60
CA PHE A 384 -3.14 -7.78 2.85
C PHE A 384 -2.35 -8.70 3.80
N THR A 385 -2.66 -9.98 3.93
CA THR A 385 -1.96 -10.88 4.88
C THR A 385 -0.57 -11.32 4.39
N HIS A 386 -0.35 -11.36 3.08
CA HIS A 386 0.98 -11.60 2.50
C HIS A 386 1.90 -10.37 2.62
N ARG A 387 1.32 -9.19 2.83
CA ARG A 387 2.02 -7.92 3.10
C ARG A 387 1.95 -7.66 4.62
N PRO A 388 3.03 -7.88 5.39
CA PRO A 388 2.91 -8.01 6.85
C PRO A 388 2.17 -6.83 7.53
N MET A 389 1.37 -7.16 8.58
CA MET A 389 0.89 -6.37 9.75
C MET A 389 -0.63 -6.10 9.91
N TYR A 390 -1.04 -5.52 11.06
CA TYR A 390 -2.23 -5.79 11.90
C TYR A 390 -3.24 -4.62 12.14
N SER A 391 -4.55 -4.95 12.23
CA SER A 391 -5.85 -4.19 12.34
C SER A 391 -6.13 -3.09 13.43
N SER A 392 -6.91 -2.04 13.07
CA SER A 392 -8.31 -1.69 13.53
C SER A 392 -8.85 -0.29 13.07
N CYS A 393 -10.15 -0.17 12.68
CA CYS A 393 -10.93 1.05 12.26
C CYS A 393 -12.01 1.52 13.28
N PRO A 394 -12.44 2.81 13.33
CA PRO A 394 -13.91 3.20 13.15
C PRO A 394 -14.38 4.59 12.58
N PHE A 395 -15.71 4.63 12.25
CA PHE A 395 -16.79 5.69 12.12
C PHE A 395 -17.35 5.88 10.66
N ASP A 396 -18.66 5.81 10.30
CA ASP A 396 -19.82 6.77 10.29
C ASP A 396 -21.24 6.13 10.49
N GLU A 397 -22.28 6.97 10.41
CA GLU A 397 -23.74 6.80 10.49
C GLU A 397 -24.41 5.58 9.81
N TYR A 398 -23.74 4.87 8.90
CA TYR A 398 -24.24 3.59 8.36
C TYR A 398 -23.96 2.39 9.30
N ASP A 399 -23.11 2.58 10.33
CA ASP A 399 -22.51 1.53 11.17
C ASP A 399 -22.92 1.57 12.65
N GLY A 400 -24.04 2.22 13.00
CA GLY A 400 -24.44 2.48 14.39
C GLY A 400 -24.39 1.27 15.33
N GLY A 401 -24.72 0.07 14.84
CA GLY A 401 -24.66 -1.18 15.60
C GLY A 401 -23.24 -1.61 16.01
N ILE A 402 -22.24 -1.39 15.15
CA ILE A 402 -20.83 -1.67 15.47
C ILE A 402 -20.33 -0.66 16.51
N ALA A 403 -20.66 0.62 16.33
CA ALA A 403 -20.23 1.68 17.23
C ALA A 403 -20.75 1.47 18.66
N ASP A 404 -22.03 1.09 18.80
CA ASP A 404 -22.61 0.77 20.11
C ASP A 404 -21.97 -0.48 20.71
N ALA A 405 -21.65 -1.49 19.91
CA ALA A 405 -20.92 -2.66 20.37
C ALA A 405 -19.49 -2.31 20.85
N LEU A 406 -18.75 -1.46 20.14
CA LEU A 406 -17.43 -0.99 20.56
C LEU A 406 -17.51 -0.13 21.83
N LYS A 407 -18.47 0.78 21.93
CA LYS A 407 -18.69 1.58 23.15
C LYS A 407 -19.06 0.69 24.34
N ALA A 408 -19.91 -0.31 24.14
CA ALA A 408 -20.33 -1.20 25.22
C ALA A 408 -19.23 -2.15 25.68
N ASN A 409 -18.37 -2.64 24.76
CA ASN A 409 -17.44 -3.74 25.05
C ASN A 409 -15.96 -3.32 25.10
N VAL A 410 -15.56 -2.29 24.34
CA VAL A 410 -14.16 -1.84 24.24
C VAL A 410 -13.92 -0.58 25.07
N ALA A 411 -14.84 0.39 25.10
CA ALA A 411 -14.64 1.62 25.89
C ALA A 411 -14.40 1.37 27.39
N PRO A 412 -15.04 0.38 28.06
CA PRO A 412 -14.69 0.04 29.45
C PRO A 412 -13.26 -0.47 29.60
N LEU A 413 -12.71 -1.14 28.58
CA LEU A 413 -11.31 -1.58 28.56
C LEU A 413 -10.37 -0.39 28.35
N LEU A 414 -10.68 0.51 27.41
CA LEU A 414 -9.91 1.74 27.20
C LEU A 414 -9.83 2.57 28.48
N GLN A 415 -10.96 2.68 29.19
CA GLN A 415 -11.02 3.36 30.50
C GLN A 415 -10.23 2.60 31.57
N LYS A 416 -10.41 1.28 31.67
CA LYS A 416 -9.71 0.43 32.66
C LYS A 416 -8.18 0.51 32.52
N TYR A 417 -7.68 0.60 31.29
CA TYR A 417 -6.25 0.63 30.99
C TYR A 417 -5.71 2.04 30.77
N ASN A 418 -6.50 3.09 31.03
CA ASN A 418 -6.12 4.49 30.89
C ASN A 418 -5.51 4.80 29.51
N VAL A 419 -6.24 4.49 28.44
CA VAL A 419 -5.83 4.85 27.08
C VAL A 419 -5.97 6.37 26.89
N ASP A 420 -4.89 7.03 26.47
CA ASP A 420 -4.84 8.50 26.26
C ASP A 420 -5.42 8.93 24.91
N LEU A 421 -5.16 8.14 23.88
CA LEU A 421 -5.49 8.44 22.48
C LEU A 421 -6.07 7.21 21.80
N TYR A 422 -7.08 7.43 20.97
CA TYR A 422 -7.71 6.43 20.13
C TYR A 422 -7.89 7.03 18.73
N PHE A 423 -7.17 6.48 17.74
CA PHE A 423 -7.18 6.96 16.35
C PHE A 423 -7.97 6.02 15.46
N THR A 424 -8.62 6.59 14.45
CA THR A 424 -9.72 5.96 13.73
C THR A 424 -9.80 6.46 12.28
N GLY A 425 -9.99 5.55 11.31
CA GLY A 425 -10.15 5.86 9.86
C GLY A 425 -11.58 5.64 9.40
N HIS A 426 -11.78 5.17 8.16
CA HIS A 426 -13.08 4.85 7.52
C HIS A 426 -13.94 6.08 7.20
N LEU A 427 -14.02 7.05 8.12
CA LEU A 427 -14.53 8.38 7.80
C LEU A 427 -13.55 9.15 6.94
N HIS A 428 -14.00 9.57 5.77
CA HIS A 428 -13.25 10.51 4.93
C HIS A 428 -13.39 11.96 5.44
N ARG A 429 -13.35 12.15 6.76
CA ARG A 429 -13.44 13.43 7.48
C ARG A 429 -12.60 13.37 8.75
N THR A 430 -12.00 14.50 9.13
CA THR A 430 -11.21 14.57 10.37
C THR A 430 -12.02 15.20 11.49
N MET A 431 -12.00 14.58 12.68
CA MET A 431 -12.56 15.14 13.92
C MET A 431 -11.49 15.09 15.03
N ALA A 432 -10.58 16.07 15.07
CA ALA A 432 -9.53 16.14 16.10
C ALA A 432 -10.08 16.52 17.49
N HIS A 433 -11.20 17.24 17.52
CA HIS A 433 -11.98 17.59 18.71
C HIS A 433 -13.47 17.37 18.44
N LEU A 434 -14.24 17.03 19.49
CA LEU A 434 -15.71 16.82 19.46
C LEU A 434 -16.52 17.98 18.83
N GLU A 435 -15.89 19.14 18.58
CA GLU A 435 -16.54 20.37 18.12
C GLU A 435 -16.15 20.80 16.69
N LYS A 436 -15.21 20.10 16.00
CA LYS A 436 -14.74 20.53 14.67
C LYS A 436 -14.51 19.34 13.74
N ALA A 437 -15.47 19.11 12.83
CA ALA A 437 -15.26 18.26 11.67
C ALA A 437 -14.62 19.09 10.54
N LEU A 438 -13.48 18.62 10.02
CA LEU A 438 -12.81 19.18 8.86
C LEU A 438 -12.99 18.25 7.66
N ASP A 439 -13.46 18.80 6.56
CA ASP A 439 -13.64 18.10 5.28
C ASP A 439 -12.41 18.37 4.38
N VAL A 440 -11.24 17.96 4.87
CA VAL A 440 -9.94 18.21 4.23
C VAL A 440 -9.10 16.93 4.31
N VAL A 441 -8.49 16.53 3.19
CA VAL A 441 -7.54 15.41 3.12
C VAL A 441 -6.28 15.76 3.90
N GLY A 442 -5.85 14.87 4.79
CA GLY A 442 -4.74 15.14 5.68
C GLY A 442 -4.27 13.96 6.50
N TYR A 443 -3.40 14.24 7.46
CA TYR A 443 -2.88 13.25 8.40
C TYR A 443 -2.57 13.92 9.75
N VAL A 444 -2.45 13.11 10.80
CA VAL A 444 -2.02 13.57 12.12
C VAL A 444 -0.53 13.28 12.30
N GLU A 445 0.23 14.32 12.65
CA GLU A 445 1.58 14.20 13.18
C GLU A 445 1.53 14.25 14.70
N LEU A 446 1.98 13.19 15.37
CA LEU A 446 2.04 13.12 16.83
C LEU A 446 3.48 13.22 17.32
N ASP A 447 3.87 14.39 17.81
CA ASP A 447 5.15 14.66 18.43
C ASP A 447 5.23 14.07 19.84
N VAL A 448 6.23 13.21 20.05
CA VAL A 448 6.61 12.73 21.38
C VAL A 448 7.60 13.71 21.99
N VAL A 449 7.08 14.66 22.76
CA VAL A 449 7.86 15.79 23.31
C VAL A 449 8.64 15.38 24.55
N SER A 450 8.00 14.63 25.45
CA SER A 450 8.61 14.07 26.65
C SER A 450 7.88 12.79 27.07
N ARG A 451 8.30 12.15 28.17
CA ARG A 451 7.57 11.01 28.75
C ARG A 451 6.14 11.36 29.19
N ASN A 452 5.84 12.64 29.37
CA ASN A 452 4.58 13.11 29.93
C ASN A 452 3.82 14.03 28.98
N GLU A 453 4.35 14.33 27.80
CA GLU A 453 3.77 15.30 26.89
C GLU A 453 3.79 14.78 25.45
N LEU A 454 2.61 14.73 24.86
CA LEU A 454 2.40 14.52 23.43
C LEU A 454 1.78 15.77 22.82
N ARG A 455 2.21 16.14 21.62
CA ARG A 455 1.57 17.20 20.83
C ARG A 455 1.12 16.65 19.50
N GLY A 456 -0.13 16.85 19.15
CA GLY A 456 -0.68 16.47 17.86
C GLY A 456 -0.86 17.68 16.97
N SER A 457 -0.54 17.54 15.69
CA SER A 457 -0.87 18.51 14.64
C SER A 457 -1.61 17.78 13.53
N PHE A 458 -2.79 18.28 13.15
CA PHE A 458 -3.47 17.82 11.94
C PHE A 458 -3.01 18.65 10.75
N TRP A 459 -2.31 18.01 9.82
CA TRP A 459 -1.87 18.60 8.56
C TRP A 459 -2.91 18.30 7.48
N GLY A 460 -3.51 19.34 6.91
CA GLY A 460 -4.50 19.22 5.84
C GLY A 460 -4.09 19.99 4.60
N TYR A 461 -4.42 19.45 3.43
CA TYR A 461 -4.13 20.09 2.15
C TYR A 461 -4.94 21.38 1.96
N ASN A 462 -4.23 22.49 1.75
CA ASN A 462 -4.84 23.78 1.47
C ASN A 462 -4.80 24.05 -0.05
N ALA A 463 -5.94 23.86 -0.72
CA ALA A 463 -6.04 24.06 -2.17
C ALA A 463 -5.70 25.48 -2.63
N SER A 464 -5.92 26.51 -1.81
CA SER A 464 -5.57 27.89 -2.15
C SER A 464 -4.06 28.16 -2.13
N LEU A 465 -3.33 27.44 -1.28
CA LEU A 465 -1.87 27.54 -1.17
C LEU A 465 -1.14 26.49 -2.00
N GLY A 466 -1.83 25.41 -2.40
CA GLY A 466 -1.22 24.27 -3.08
C GLY A 466 -0.25 23.49 -2.18
N ASP A 467 -0.44 23.52 -0.86
CA ASP A 467 0.48 22.90 0.11
C ASP A 467 -0.25 22.34 1.34
N MET A 468 0.42 21.46 2.08
CA MET A 468 -0.05 20.96 3.37
C MET A 468 0.19 22.01 4.45
N THR A 469 -0.85 22.36 5.21
CA THR A 469 -0.72 23.30 6.34
C THR A 469 -1.36 22.72 7.60
N VAL A 470 -0.87 23.13 8.77
CA VAL A 470 -1.49 22.77 10.05
C VAL A 470 -2.88 23.40 10.13
N GLN A 471 -3.91 22.56 10.23
CA GLN A 471 -5.31 22.97 10.32
C GLN A 471 -5.86 22.91 11.76
N ASP A 472 -5.23 22.09 12.59
CA ASP A 472 -5.57 21.93 14.01
C ASP A 472 -4.38 21.42 14.82
N THR A 473 -4.38 21.67 16.13
CA THR A 473 -3.34 21.18 17.05
C THR A 473 -3.94 20.83 18.40
N PHE A 474 -3.39 19.80 19.05
CA PHE A 474 -3.77 19.41 20.41
C PHE A 474 -2.53 19.05 21.24
N SER A 475 -2.69 19.01 22.56
CA SER A 475 -1.64 18.54 23.48
C SER A 475 -2.24 17.66 24.56
N ILE A 476 -1.48 16.67 24.99
CA ILE A 476 -1.84 15.75 26.07
C ILE A 476 -0.69 15.74 27.06
N GLU A 477 -1.01 16.11 28.29
CA GLU A 477 -0.07 16.10 29.40
C GLU A 477 -0.53 15.12 30.48
N ARG A 478 0.38 14.25 30.91
CA ARG A 478 0.18 13.42 32.10
C ARG A 478 0.87 14.05 33.30
N PRO A 479 0.14 14.30 34.41
CA PRO A 479 0.77 14.71 35.66
C PRO A 479 1.79 13.65 36.12
N GLN A 480 2.90 14.13 36.70
CA GLN A 480 3.97 13.29 37.24
C GLN A 480 3.51 12.41 38.40
#